data_AF-L0AJC8-F1
#
_entry.id   AF-L0AJC8-F1
#
_cell.length_a   1.000
_cell.length_b   1.000
_cell.length_c   1.000
_cell.angle_alpha   90.00
_cell.angle_beta   90.00
_cell.angle_gamma   90.00
#
_symmetry.space_group_name_H-M   'P 1'
#
loop_
_entity.id
_entity.type
_entity.pdbx_description
1 polymer ?
#
loop_
_entity_poly.entity_id
_entity_poly.type
_entity_poly.pdbx_seq_one_letter_code
_entity_poly.pdbx_strand_id
1 'polypeptide(L)'
;MEHASTVDIGERKRRSGGINEDSIATAVLENHHRSACRPLGIFVLGDGVGGETSGDVASFLATTVVRKRLTETLLGSGTDLLERFDLDVYGGEPPTADENPASALSPRRIRAAIQDAVDDAHQHVQEYARRIDGQPATTLVVAVSVDGRLHYGWVGDSRLYLVNERHERIQQLTTDHAVTNDLLEQGEIEDEVGARVHESATAITNAVGGSPHGKPTVDVEFGSTDIYREDIVLLTSDGLIDAYPDIAPLRAEYERVDDTEAVREEILEALVTDDEIRDIVLEADGLREGVADLIAFANDRGGKDNLSVTLARDPTADPSPEDISKRSEAIESDGLIDQETVIETPGSDDGYESTDRNASAKSLESAADVVSATDTDLTTASIKIAGTETIYEIVDGVTIGRDNEEADGAGPNICLVVEDDAVERHHTRIERDDDGNWWLRNTSDAGTFVEDDGEWVHLQSGADDGTTSDSQFVRGGPEAYRLQDGTTFTLEDPRETDPIAFKFFSSVGLARDRIDESESDDAGLLDRFRS
;
A
#
# COMPACT_ATOMS: atom_id res chain seq x y z
N MET A 1 17.65 -13.48 14.53
CA MET A 1 16.58 -14.08 13.73
C MET A 1 17.15 -15.15 12.82
N GLU A 2 16.61 -16.36 12.92
CA GLU A 2 17.04 -17.49 12.10
C GLU A 2 16.10 -17.62 10.90
N HIS A 3 16.63 -17.99 9.74
CA HIS A 3 15.82 -18.27 8.57
C HIS A 3 16.46 -19.32 7.65
N ALA A 4 15.63 -19.94 6.82
CA ALA A 4 16.01 -20.77 5.69
C ALA A 4 15.02 -20.52 4.55
N SER A 5 15.51 -20.47 3.32
CA SER A 5 14.66 -20.27 2.15
C SER A 5 15.21 -21.04 0.96
N THR A 6 14.32 -21.50 0.08
CA THR A 6 14.70 -22.13 -1.18
C THR A 6 13.62 -21.92 -2.23
N VAL A 7 14.04 -22.03 -3.49
CA VAL A 7 13.15 -22.14 -4.65
C VAL A 7 13.43 -23.49 -5.34
N ASP A 8 12.40 -24.17 -5.82
CA ASP A 8 12.47 -25.41 -6.58
C ASP A 8 11.60 -25.31 -7.84
N ILE A 9 12.03 -25.94 -8.93
CA ILE A 9 11.26 -25.89 -10.19
C ILE A 9 9.97 -26.72 -10.10
N GLY A 10 9.92 -27.72 -9.21
CA GLY A 10 8.91 -28.77 -9.22
C GLY A 10 9.30 -29.91 -10.16
N GLU A 11 9.14 -31.16 -9.71
CA GLU A 11 9.60 -32.34 -10.43
C GLU A 11 8.91 -32.52 -11.80
N ARG A 12 7.62 -32.16 -11.92
CA ARG A 12 6.90 -32.24 -13.19
C ARG A 12 7.31 -31.13 -14.15
N LYS A 13 7.35 -29.88 -13.70
CA LYS A 13 7.78 -28.71 -14.51
C LYS A 13 9.24 -28.85 -14.94
N ARG A 14 10.10 -29.44 -14.10
CA ARG A 14 11.49 -29.80 -14.44
C ARG A 14 11.56 -30.82 -15.58
N ARG A 15 10.71 -31.85 -15.56
CA ARG A 15 10.65 -32.88 -16.62
C ARG A 15 10.13 -32.35 -17.96
N SER A 16 9.29 -31.32 -17.95
CA SER A 16 8.82 -30.65 -19.18
C SER A 16 9.79 -29.57 -19.70
N GLY A 17 10.89 -29.31 -18.99
CA GLY A 17 11.88 -28.30 -19.37
C GLY A 17 11.47 -26.87 -19.01
N GLY A 18 10.53 -26.70 -18.08
CA GLY A 18 10.15 -25.39 -17.53
C GLY A 18 11.28 -24.76 -16.73
N ILE A 19 11.16 -23.45 -16.51
CA ILE A 19 12.06 -22.66 -15.67
C ILE A 19 11.47 -22.45 -14.28
N ASN A 20 12.25 -21.85 -13.38
CA ASN A 20 11.73 -21.32 -12.13
C ASN A 20 11.37 -19.85 -12.33
N GLU A 21 10.11 -19.51 -12.13
CA GLU A 21 9.56 -18.15 -12.26
C GLU A 21 9.38 -17.51 -10.88
N ASP A 22 9.62 -18.24 -9.79
CA ASP A 22 9.55 -17.72 -8.44
C ASP A 22 10.85 -17.05 -8.02
N SER A 23 10.73 -16.05 -7.15
CA SER A 23 11.85 -15.36 -6.55
C SER A 23 11.66 -15.15 -5.04
N ILE A 24 12.75 -15.28 -4.30
CA ILE A 24 12.81 -14.97 -2.87
C ILE A 24 13.92 -13.94 -2.64
N ALA A 25 13.63 -12.92 -1.85
CA ALA A 25 14.62 -11.96 -1.36
C ALA A 25 14.49 -11.78 0.16
N THR A 26 15.59 -12.03 0.88
CA THR A 26 15.63 -11.88 2.34
C THR A 26 16.71 -10.87 2.76
N ALA A 27 16.46 -10.17 3.86
CA ALA A 27 17.46 -9.39 4.58
C ALA A 27 17.25 -9.59 6.08
N VAL A 28 18.31 -10.00 6.78
CA VAL A 28 18.31 -10.08 8.24
C VAL A 28 19.44 -9.21 8.76
N LEU A 29 19.09 -8.29 9.64
CA LEU A 29 19.97 -7.30 10.23
C LEU A 29 19.92 -7.50 11.75
N GLU A 30 21.07 -7.56 12.41
CA GLU A 30 21.14 -7.83 13.85
C GLU A 30 22.03 -6.82 14.54
N ASN A 31 21.49 -6.18 15.57
CA ASN A 31 22.25 -5.32 16.46
C ASN A 31 22.42 -6.00 17.82
N HIS A 32 23.69 -6.20 18.21
CA HIS A 32 24.04 -6.77 19.51
C HIS A 32 24.55 -5.66 20.45
N HIS A 33 23.93 -5.52 21.62
CA HIS A 33 24.43 -4.66 22.69
C HIS A 33 24.38 -5.38 24.03
N ARG A 34 25.53 -5.46 24.72
CA ARG A 34 25.73 -6.21 25.96
C ARG A 34 25.31 -7.68 25.80
N SER A 35 24.11 -8.01 26.26
CA SER A 35 23.52 -9.35 26.21
C SER A 35 22.18 -9.39 25.45
N ALA A 36 21.78 -8.27 24.84
CA ALA A 36 20.58 -8.18 24.01
C ALA A 36 20.96 -8.27 22.52
N CYS A 37 20.11 -8.94 21.76
CA CYS A 37 20.12 -8.96 20.30
C CYS A 37 18.78 -8.39 19.84
N ARG A 38 18.81 -7.48 18.87
CA ARG A 38 17.61 -6.91 18.25
C ARG A 38 17.67 -7.20 16.76
N PRO A 39 16.96 -8.23 16.28
CA PRO A 39 16.90 -8.52 14.86
C PRO A 39 15.82 -7.69 14.15
N LEU A 40 16.11 -7.35 12.89
CA LEU A 40 15.15 -6.91 11.88
C LEU A 40 15.20 -7.93 10.74
N GLY A 41 14.07 -8.56 10.44
CA GLY A 41 13.93 -9.47 9.31
C GLY A 41 13.02 -8.89 8.25
N ILE A 42 13.43 -8.96 6.99
CA ILE A 42 12.63 -8.65 5.81
C ILE A 42 12.63 -9.91 4.94
N PHE A 43 11.45 -10.43 4.66
CA PHE A 43 11.25 -11.62 3.83
C PHE A 43 10.27 -11.27 2.72
N VAL A 44 10.69 -11.48 1.48
CA VAL A 44 9.88 -11.19 0.29
C VAL A 44 9.87 -12.43 -0.59
N LEU A 45 8.68 -12.86 -0.98
CA LEU A 45 8.45 -13.96 -1.92
C LEU A 45 7.55 -13.44 -3.04
N GLY A 46 7.89 -13.77 -4.28
CA GLY A 46 7.02 -13.51 -5.43
C GLY A 46 6.98 -14.73 -6.34
N ASP A 47 5.78 -15.06 -6.81
CA ASP A 47 5.50 -16.11 -7.79
C ASP A 47 5.25 -15.44 -9.13
N GLY A 48 6.06 -15.77 -10.14
CA GLY A 48 5.97 -15.18 -11.46
C GLY A 48 4.83 -15.80 -12.25
N VAL A 49 3.87 -14.99 -12.69
CA VAL A 49 2.74 -15.49 -13.49
C VAL A 49 3.25 -15.94 -14.87
N GLY A 50 3.25 -17.25 -15.07
CA GLY A 50 3.92 -17.89 -16.21
C GLY A 50 3.23 -17.70 -17.58
N GLY A 51 4.02 -17.90 -18.66
CA GLY A 51 3.56 -17.83 -20.05
C GLY A 51 4.64 -17.38 -21.04
N GLU A 52 4.24 -16.72 -22.14
CA GLU A 52 5.17 -16.00 -23.05
C GLU A 52 5.69 -14.68 -22.43
N THR A 53 5.37 -14.42 -21.15
CA THR A 53 5.40 -13.10 -20.50
C THR A 53 6.37 -13.02 -19.33
N SER A 54 7.66 -13.37 -19.50
CA SER A 54 8.78 -13.02 -18.59
C SER A 54 8.46 -12.95 -17.08
N GLY A 55 7.74 -13.94 -16.54
CA GLY A 55 7.29 -13.97 -15.14
C GLY A 55 8.46 -14.09 -14.15
N ASP A 56 9.50 -14.81 -14.54
CA ASP A 56 10.78 -14.92 -13.84
C ASP A 56 11.44 -13.54 -13.62
N VAL A 57 11.35 -12.65 -14.61
CA VAL A 57 11.89 -11.28 -14.48
C VAL A 57 10.99 -10.43 -13.59
N ALA A 58 9.66 -10.60 -13.67
CA ALA A 58 8.70 -9.88 -12.84
C ALA A 58 8.93 -10.15 -11.35
N SER A 59 8.97 -11.43 -10.96
CA SER A 59 9.18 -11.84 -9.56
C SER A 59 10.55 -11.40 -9.05
N PHE A 60 11.59 -11.50 -9.89
CA PHE A 60 12.94 -11.08 -9.53
C PHE A 60 13.04 -9.56 -9.30
N LEU A 61 12.44 -8.75 -10.19
CA LEU A 61 12.40 -7.30 -10.05
C LEU A 61 11.63 -6.91 -8.80
N ALA A 62 10.42 -7.43 -8.61
CA ALA A 62 9.55 -7.07 -7.50
C ALA A 62 10.20 -7.39 -6.14
N THR A 63 10.67 -8.63 -5.96
CA THR A 63 11.32 -9.05 -4.71
C THR A 63 12.61 -8.26 -4.42
N THR A 64 13.40 -7.95 -5.46
CA THR A 64 14.65 -7.18 -5.32
C THR A 64 14.39 -5.73 -4.94
N VAL A 65 13.44 -5.07 -5.61
CA VAL A 65 13.08 -3.66 -5.38
C VAL A 65 12.50 -3.51 -3.98
N VAL A 66 11.52 -4.35 -3.62
CA VAL A 66 10.85 -4.30 -2.31
C VAL A 66 11.85 -4.48 -1.19
N ARG A 67 12.69 -5.53 -1.24
CA ARG A 67 13.72 -5.76 -0.22
C ARG A 67 14.68 -4.57 -0.12
N LYS A 68 15.11 -4.00 -1.26
CA LYS A 68 16.01 -2.84 -1.27
C LYS A 68 15.38 -1.62 -0.60
N ARG A 69 14.16 -1.22 -1.02
CA ARG A 69 13.45 -0.07 -0.48
C ARG A 69 13.16 -0.22 1.00
N LEU A 70 12.66 -1.37 1.43
CA LEU A 70 12.44 -1.64 2.86
C LEU A 70 13.73 -1.59 3.66
N THR A 71 14.84 -2.13 3.13
CA THR A 71 16.14 -2.04 3.80
C THR A 71 16.59 -0.58 3.94
N GLU A 72 16.45 0.25 2.90
CA GLU A 72 16.82 1.66 2.92
C GLU A 72 15.94 2.48 3.88
N THR A 73 14.62 2.29 3.82
CA THR A 73 13.66 3.01 4.67
C THR A 73 13.79 2.61 6.14
N LEU A 74 13.91 1.32 6.44
CA LEU A 74 14.02 0.82 7.81
C LEU A 74 15.41 1.04 8.42
N LEU A 75 16.45 1.32 7.61
CA LEU A 75 17.79 1.72 8.07
C LEU A 75 18.06 3.22 7.98
N GLY A 76 17.13 4.02 7.45
CA GLY A 76 17.24 5.48 7.36
C GLY A 76 17.35 6.17 8.73
N SER A 77 17.64 7.48 8.70
CA SER A 77 18.12 8.41 9.75
C SER A 77 17.42 8.48 11.13
N GLY A 78 16.70 7.44 11.57
CA GLY A 78 16.00 7.37 12.85
C GLY A 78 15.90 5.97 13.46
N THR A 79 16.52 4.92 12.89
CA THR A 79 16.56 3.59 13.54
C THR A 79 17.85 3.32 14.32
N ASP A 80 18.84 4.19 14.18
CA ASP A 80 20.11 4.24 14.93
C ASP A 80 19.98 4.96 16.30
N LEU A 81 18.81 4.87 16.93
CA LEU A 81 18.55 5.62 18.16
C LEU A 81 19.24 4.97 19.35
N LEU A 82 20.33 5.59 19.77
CA LEU A 82 21.09 5.34 21.00
C LEU A 82 20.18 5.16 22.23
N GLU A 83 19.02 5.81 22.26
CA GLU A 83 18.00 5.65 23.31
C GLU A 83 17.35 4.27 23.37
N ARG A 84 17.24 3.54 22.26
CA ARG A 84 16.78 2.14 22.24
C ARG A 84 17.80 1.15 22.85
N PHE A 85 19.02 1.59 23.15
CA PHE A 85 20.12 0.75 23.61
C PHE A 85 20.41 0.84 25.13
N ASP A 86 19.54 1.47 25.94
CA ASP A 86 19.81 1.75 27.37
C ASP A 86 21.21 2.38 27.59
N LEU A 87 21.62 3.20 26.63
CA LEU A 87 22.85 3.96 26.70
C LEU A 87 22.53 5.33 27.32
N ASP A 88 22.66 5.43 28.64
CA ASP A 88 22.74 6.70 29.41
C ASP A 88 24.01 7.51 29.02
N VAL A 89 24.26 7.73 27.73
CA VAL A 89 25.58 8.22 27.24
C VAL A 89 25.52 9.65 26.72
N TYR A 90 24.35 10.26 26.56
CA TYR A 90 24.25 11.68 26.25
C TYR A 90 23.30 12.37 27.23
N GLY A 91 23.80 13.41 27.92
CA GLY A 91 23.01 14.27 28.79
C GLY A 91 22.13 15.24 27.99
N GLY A 92 21.27 14.69 27.14
CA GLY A 92 20.32 15.36 26.27
C GLY A 92 19.56 14.33 25.42
N GLU A 93 18.32 14.64 25.06
CA GLU A 93 17.52 13.85 24.09
C GLU A 93 18.32 13.74 22.77
N PRO A 94 18.49 12.54 22.19
CA PRO A 94 19.09 12.38 20.89
C PRO A 94 18.21 13.10 19.87
N PRO A 95 18.81 13.78 18.87
CA PRO A 95 18.04 14.38 17.80
C PRO A 95 17.49 13.25 16.93
N THR A 96 16.22 12.91 17.11
CA THR A 96 15.40 12.32 16.06
C THR A 96 14.83 13.44 15.20
N ALA A 97 14.64 13.19 13.91
CA ALA A 97 13.96 14.12 12.99
C ALA A 97 12.44 14.26 13.27
N ASP A 98 11.94 13.50 14.24
CA ASP A 98 10.60 13.50 14.83
C ASP A 98 10.88 13.32 16.32
N GLU A 99 10.58 14.26 17.20
CA GLU A 99 10.93 14.25 18.65
C GLU A 99 10.48 13.00 19.46
N ASN A 100 10.01 11.91 18.82
CA ASN A 100 9.68 10.60 19.40
C ASN A 100 10.39 9.40 18.70
N PRO A 101 11.40 8.78 19.34
CA PRO A 101 12.07 7.53 18.92
C PRO A 101 11.17 6.33 18.61
N ALA A 102 9.95 6.32 19.14
CA ALA A 102 8.99 5.26 18.92
C ALA A 102 8.23 5.40 17.57
N SER A 103 8.37 6.52 16.85
CA SER A 103 7.60 6.78 15.63
C SER A 103 8.17 6.07 14.39
N ALA A 104 9.50 5.95 14.27
CA ALA A 104 10.19 5.52 13.04
C ALA A 104 9.83 4.09 12.58
N LEU A 105 9.57 3.19 13.53
CA LEU A 105 9.14 1.80 13.30
C LEU A 105 7.72 1.56 13.79
N SER A 106 6.89 2.61 13.83
CA SER A 106 5.47 2.45 14.15
C SER A 106 4.77 1.58 13.10
N PRO A 107 3.72 0.82 13.47
CA PRO A 107 2.97 -0.01 12.52
C PRO A 107 2.50 0.75 11.27
N ARG A 108 2.13 2.03 11.44
CA ARG A 108 1.72 2.91 10.33
C ARG A 108 2.86 3.19 9.35
N ARG A 109 4.07 3.52 9.85
CA ARG A 109 5.23 3.77 8.98
C ARG A 109 5.72 2.50 8.30
N ILE A 110 5.70 1.35 8.98
CA ILE A 110 6.06 0.08 8.36
C ILE A 110 5.05 -0.29 7.26
N ARG A 111 3.76 -0.09 7.51
CA ARG A 111 2.72 -0.26 6.49
C ARG A 111 2.97 0.63 5.27
N ALA A 112 3.18 1.93 5.48
CA ALA A 112 3.49 2.88 4.41
C ALA A 112 4.77 2.46 3.64
N ALA A 113 5.83 2.07 4.36
CA ALA A 113 7.06 1.59 3.74
C ALA A 113 6.84 0.32 2.89
N ILE A 114 5.95 -0.59 3.31
CA ILE A 114 5.56 -1.75 2.49
C ILE A 114 4.79 -1.28 1.26
N GLN A 115 3.79 -0.41 1.40
CA GLN A 115 3.03 0.17 0.28
C GLN A 115 3.96 0.80 -0.76
N ASP A 116 4.78 1.77 -0.34
CA ASP A 116 5.70 2.50 -1.21
C ASP A 116 6.69 1.56 -1.93
N ALA A 117 7.17 0.53 -1.22
CA ALA A 117 8.08 -0.46 -1.79
C ALA A 117 7.41 -1.35 -2.84
N VAL A 118 6.13 -1.70 -2.65
CA VAL A 118 5.34 -2.47 -3.61
C VAL A 118 4.95 -1.61 -4.82
N ASP A 119 4.60 -0.34 -4.61
CA ASP A 119 4.30 0.61 -5.70
C ASP A 119 5.52 0.85 -6.59
N ASP A 120 6.70 1.05 -5.99
CA ASP A 120 7.97 1.18 -6.72
C ASP A 120 8.27 -0.10 -7.52
N ALA A 121 8.07 -1.28 -6.92
CA ALA A 121 8.21 -2.56 -7.63
C ALA A 121 7.21 -2.69 -8.79
N HIS A 122 5.97 -2.28 -8.59
CA HIS A 122 4.93 -2.29 -9.62
C HIS A 122 5.32 -1.41 -10.81
N GLN A 123 5.80 -0.20 -10.55
CA GLN A 123 6.31 0.71 -11.60
C GLN A 123 7.47 0.08 -12.37
N HIS A 124 8.44 -0.54 -11.68
CA HIS A 124 9.57 -1.20 -12.34
C HIS A 124 9.14 -2.38 -13.23
N VAL A 125 8.16 -3.17 -12.80
CA VAL A 125 7.61 -4.26 -13.61
C VAL A 125 6.84 -3.71 -14.81
N GLN A 126 6.03 -2.65 -14.64
CA GLN A 126 5.33 -1.98 -15.75
C GLN A 126 6.30 -1.35 -16.77
N GLU A 127 7.39 -0.74 -16.31
CA GLU A 127 8.42 -0.24 -17.22
C GLU A 127 9.05 -1.37 -18.03
N TYR A 128 9.36 -2.49 -17.39
CA TYR A 128 9.88 -3.67 -18.06
C TYR A 128 8.87 -4.21 -19.07
N ALA A 129 7.60 -4.31 -18.69
CA ALA A 129 6.49 -4.69 -19.56
C ALA A 129 6.44 -3.85 -20.85
N ARG A 130 6.51 -2.52 -20.73
CA ARG A 130 6.54 -1.58 -21.87
C ARG A 130 7.75 -1.78 -22.77
N ARG A 131 8.93 -2.12 -22.21
CA ARG A 131 10.16 -2.35 -22.99
C ARG A 131 10.12 -3.61 -23.83
N ILE A 132 9.44 -4.65 -23.34
CA ILE A 132 9.35 -5.94 -24.03
C ILE A 132 8.06 -6.12 -24.84
N ASP A 133 7.15 -5.13 -24.81
CA ASP A 133 5.79 -5.23 -25.38
C ASP A 133 5.06 -6.49 -24.88
N GLY A 134 5.10 -6.69 -23.55
CA GLY A 134 4.55 -7.87 -22.88
C GLY A 134 3.80 -7.51 -21.60
N GLN A 135 3.33 -8.52 -20.89
CA GLN A 135 2.57 -8.37 -19.64
C GLN A 135 3.16 -9.22 -18.51
N PRO A 136 4.44 -9.00 -18.12
CA PRO A 136 5.04 -9.65 -16.97
C PRO A 136 4.29 -9.26 -15.69
N ALA A 137 3.93 -10.25 -14.89
CA ALA A 137 3.23 -10.06 -13.64
C ALA A 137 3.72 -11.07 -12.58
N THR A 138 3.54 -10.74 -11.31
CA THR A 138 3.93 -11.61 -10.20
C THR A 138 3.05 -11.38 -8.98
N THR A 139 2.82 -12.43 -8.20
CA THR A 139 2.33 -12.30 -6.83
C THR A 139 3.42 -11.70 -5.94
N LEU A 140 3.05 -11.28 -4.73
CA LEU A 140 4.01 -10.80 -3.76
C LEU A 140 3.50 -11.01 -2.34
N VAL A 141 4.35 -11.57 -1.48
CA VAL A 141 4.16 -11.59 -0.02
C VAL A 141 5.38 -10.95 0.62
N VAL A 142 5.14 -9.94 1.45
CA VAL A 142 6.16 -9.19 2.17
C VAL A 142 5.93 -9.37 3.66
N ALA A 143 6.97 -9.74 4.41
CA ALA A 143 6.94 -9.85 5.85
C ALA A 143 8.14 -9.12 6.48
N VAL A 144 7.85 -8.19 7.39
CA VAL A 144 8.81 -7.42 8.18
C VAL A 144 8.65 -7.80 9.65
N SER A 145 9.66 -8.46 10.20
CA SER A 145 9.72 -8.82 11.62
C SER A 145 10.63 -7.85 12.36
N VAL A 146 10.07 -7.13 13.33
CA VAL A 146 10.78 -6.13 14.11
C VAL A 146 10.11 -5.96 15.47
N ASP A 147 10.92 -5.78 16.52
CA ASP A 147 10.45 -5.48 17.88
C ASP A 147 9.32 -6.41 18.40
N GLY A 148 9.42 -7.72 18.12
CA GLY A 148 8.44 -8.72 18.57
C GLY A 148 7.11 -8.68 17.82
N ARG A 149 7.06 -8.00 16.67
CA ARG A 149 5.91 -7.97 15.76
C ARG A 149 6.27 -8.44 14.37
N LEU A 150 5.27 -8.97 13.68
CA LEU A 150 5.30 -9.28 12.26
C LEU A 150 4.31 -8.34 11.56
N HIS A 151 4.82 -7.49 10.69
CA HIS A 151 4.05 -6.66 9.77
C HIS A 151 4.13 -7.27 8.38
N TYR A 152 3.03 -7.33 7.66
CA TYR A 152 3.02 -7.96 6.36
C TYR A 152 2.08 -7.26 5.39
N GLY A 153 2.39 -7.40 4.11
CA GLY A 153 1.50 -7.03 3.02
C GLY A 153 1.58 -8.03 1.89
N TRP A 154 0.48 -8.20 1.15
CA TRP A 154 0.43 -9.20 0.09
C TRP A 154 -0.43 -8.78 -1.10
N VAL A 155 -0.14 -9.42 -2.24
CA VAL A 155 -0.79 -9.27 -3.54
C VAL A 155 -0.78 -10.64 -4.22
N GLY A 156 -1.93 -11.22 -4.51
CA GLY A 156 -2.05 -12.51 -5.19
C GLY A 156 -2.42 -13.64 -4.21
N ASP A 157 -2.05 -14.87 -4.57
CA ASP A 157 -2.43 -16.12 -3.89
C ASP A 157 -1.25 -16.85 -3.23
N SER A 158 -0.06 -16.25 -3.25
CA SER A 158 1.03 -16.69 -2.37
C SER A 158 0.68 -16.40 -0.91
N ARG A 159 1.11 -17.27 0.00
CA ARG A 159 0.59 -17.31 1.37
C ARG A 159 1.63 -17.06 2.44
N LEU A 160 1.17 -16.46 3.54
CA LEU A 160 1.90 -16.29 4.79
C LEU A 160 1.19 -17.08 5.90
N TYR A 161 1.96 -17.90 6.63
CA TYR A 161 1.48 -18.65 7.79
C TYR A 161 2.31 -18.34 9.03
N LEU A 162 1.68 -18.53 10.19
CA LEU A 162 2.33 -18.60 11.49
C LEU A 162 2.10 -19.98 12.09
N VAL A 163 3.19 -20.71 12.34
CA VAL A 163 3.18 -22.04 12.97
C VAL A 163 3.74 -21.91 14.38
N ASN A 164 2.93 -22.20 15.41
CA ASN A 164 3.35 -22.13 16.80
C ASN A 164 3.66 -23.53 17.34
N GLU A 165 4.92 -23.76 17.72
CA GLU A 165 5.41 -25.04 18.23
C GLU A 165 4.79 -25.41 19.58
N ARG A 166 4.59 -24.45 20.48
CA ARG A 166 4.04 -24.71 21.82
C ARG A 166 2.58 -25.16 21.80
N HIS A 167 1.80 -24.58 20.88
CA HIS A 167 0.35 -24.78 20.80
C HIS A 167 -0.05 -25.73 19.67
N GLU A 168 0.91 -26.24 18.90
CA GLU A 168 0.70 -27.13 17.76
C GLU A 168 -0.36 -26.56 16.79
N ARG A 169 -0.25 -25.26 16.49
CA ARG A 169 -1.21 -24.53 15.66
C ARG A 169 -0.54 -23.91 14.46
N ILE A 170 -1.23 -23.98 13.33
CA ILE A 170 -0.94 -23.23 12.12
C ILE A 170 -2.08 -22.23 11.88
N GLN A 171 -1.74 -21.05 11.42
CA GLN A 171 -2.69 -20.03 11.04
C GLN A 171 -2.23 -19.36 9.74
N GLN A 172 -3.07 -19.40 8.71
CA GLN A 172 -2.91 -18.55 7.54
C GLN A 172 -3.21 -17.09 7.91
N LEU A 173 -2.32 -16.17 7.52
CA LEU A 173 -2.41 -14.74 7.81
C LEU A 173 -2.91 -13.91 6.62
N THR A 174 -2.80 -14.44 5.40
CA THR A 174 -3.20 -13.80 4.14
C THR A 174 -4.48 -14.42 3.59
N THR A 175 -5.21 -13.69 2.76
CA THR A 175 -6.36 -14.22 2.00
C THR A 175 -6.01 -14.19 0.51
N ASP A 176 -6.19 -15.29 -0.20
CA ASP A 176 -5.77 -15.38 -1.61
C ASP A 176 -6.60 -14.45 -2.50
N HIS A 177 -5.95 -13.66 -3.36
CA HIS A 177 -6.61 -12.84 -4.38
C HIS A 177 -6.91 -13.69 -5.63
N ALA A 178 -7.87 -14.61 -5.51
CA ALA A 178 -8.25 -15.57 -6.54
C ALA A 178 -9.70 -15.36 -7.01
N VAL A 179 -9.94 -15.49 -8.32
CA VAL A 179 -11.30 -15.37 -8.91
C VAL A 179 -12.27 -16.36 -8.26
N THR A 180 -11.80 -17.55 -7.88
CA THR A 180 -12.65 -18.54 -7.23
C THR A 180 -13.07 -18.16 -5.82
N ASN A 181 -12.33 -17.31 -5.11
CA ASN A 181 -12.76 -16.78 -3.82
C ASN A 181 -13.95 -15.83 -4.01
N ASP A 182 -13.90 -14.93 -4.99
CA ASP A 182 -15.02 -14.07 -5.35
C ASP A 182 -16.27 -14.88 -5.71
N LEU A 183 -16.09 -15.96 -6.49
CA LEU A 183 -17.19 -16.85 -6.89
C LEU A 183 -17.77 -17.64 -5.71
N LEU A 184 -16.96 -18.03 -4.74
CA LEU A 184 -17.41 -18.66 -3.49
C LEU A 184 -18.22 -17.67 -2.65
N GLU A 185 -17.73 -16.44 -2.49
CA GLU A 185 -18.42 -15.38 -1.75
C GLU A 185 -19.77 -15.01 -2.38
N GLN A 186 -19.84 -15.03 -3.72
CA GLN A 186 -21.08 -14.80 -4.48
C GLN A 186 -22.01 -16.03 -4.51
N GLY A 187 -21.55 -17.19 -4.04
CA GLY A 187 -22.29 -18.45 -4.05
C GLY A 187 -22.47 -19.06 -5.44
N GLU A 188 -21.63 -18.65 -6.42
CA GLU A 188 -21.59 -19.25 -7.76
C GLU A 188 -20.84 -20.60 -7.76
N ILE A 189 -19.91 -20.76 -6.84
CA ILE A 189 -19.27 -22.04 -6.51
C ILE A 189 -19.74 -22.47 -5.12
N GLU A 190 -20.07 -23.75 -4.96
CA GLU A 190 -20.67 -24.26 -3.73
C GLU A 190 -19.68 -24.36 -2.55
N ASP A 191 -18.42 -24.70 -2.83
CA ASP A 191 -17.40 -24.97 -1.81
C ASP A 191 -15.97 -24.97 -2.38
N GLU A 192 -14.99 -25.08 -1.47
CA GLU A 192 -13.56 -25.08 -1.81
C GLU A 192 -13.16 -26.16 -2.81
N VAL A 193 -13.82 -27.34 -2.79
CA VAL A 193 -13.53 -28.40 -3.78
C VAL A 193 -13.95 -27.93 -5.16
N GLY A 194 -15.15 -27.35 -5.28
CA GLY A 194 -15.64 -26.72 -6.49
C GLY A 194 -14.70 -25.62 -7.00
N ALA A 195 -14.13 -24.82 -6.10
CA ALA A 195 -13.16 -23.77 -6.43
C ALA A 195 -11.87 -24.35 -7.04
N ARG A 196 -11.30 -25.40 -6.43
CA ARG A 196 -10.05 -26.04 -6.89
C ARG A 196 -10.19 -26.71 -8.26
N VAL A 197 -11.39 -27.21 -8.60
CA VAL A 197 -11.65 -27.82 -9.92
C VAL A 197 -12.23 -26.84 -10.94
N HIS A 198 -12.46 -25.59 -10.56
CA HIS A 198 -13.03 -24.58 -11.45
C HIS A 198 -12.11 -24.29 -12.65
N GLU A 199 -12.69 -23.91 -13.80
CA GLU A 199 -11.90 -23.51 -14.98
C GLU A 199 -10.96 -22.33 -14.68
N SER A 200 -11.39 -21.43 -13.82
CA SER A 200 -10.64 -20.26 -13.33
C SER A 200 -9.85 -20.51 -12.04
N ALA A 201 -9.59 -21.77 -11.67
CA ALA A 201 -8.91 -22.10 -10.39
C ALA A 201 -7.51 -21.49 -10.24
N THR A 202 -6.84 -21.14 -11.35
CA THR A 202 -5.51 -20.50 -11.35
C THR A 202 -5.58 -19.01 -11.69
N ALA A 203 -6.78 -18.41 -11.74
CA ALA A 203 -6.96 -17.02 -12.13
C ALA A 203 -6.87 -16.12 -10.91
N ILE A 204 -5.89 -15.22 -10.89
CA ILE A 204 -5.70 -14.22 -9.83
C ILE A 204 -6.33 -12.87 -10.21
N THR A 205 -6.85 -12.18 -9.20
CA THR A 205 -7.54 -10.88 -9.37
C THR A 205 -6.60 -9.69 -9.19
N ASN A 206 -5.42 -9.90 -8.60
CA ASN A 206 -4.49 -8.84 -8.24
C ASN A 206 -3.03 -9.31 -8.33
N ALA A 207 -2.16 -8.50 -8.95
CA ALA A 207 -0.77 -8.84 -9.21
C ALA A 207 0.11 -7.59 -9.39
N VAL A 208 1.37 -7.68 -8.98
CA VAL A 208 2.39 -6.67 -9.27
C VAL A 208 2.72 -6.74 -10.76
N GLY A 209 2.78 -5.57 -11.44
CA GLY A 209 2.88 -5.48 -12.90
C GLY A 209 1.53 -5.38 -13.62
N GLY A 210 0.42 -5.59 -12.90
CA GLY A 210 -0.94 -5.59 -13.42
C GLY A 210 -1.44 -7.01 -13.74
N SER A 211 -2.72 -7.27 -13.48
CA SER A 211 -3.35 -8.53 -13.89
C SER A 211 -3.81 -8.45 -15.35
N PRO A 212 -3.70 -9.54 -16.16
CA PRO A 212 -4.28 -9.60 -17.51
C PRO A 212 -5.80 -9.28 -17.54
N HIS A 213 -6.47 -9.41 -16.40
CA HIS A 213 -7.91 -9.20 -16.23
C HIS A 213 -8.28 -8.04 -15.29
N GLY A 214 -7.30 -7.27 -14.78
CA GLY A 214 -7.49 -6.29 -13.70
C GLY A 214 -7.16 -4.84 -14.06
N LYS A 215 -7.20 -3.97 -13.04
CA LYS A 215 -6.80 -2.56 -13.15
C LYS A 215 -5.27 -2.43 -13.29
N PRO A 216 -4.76 -1.34 -13.87
CA PRO A 216 -3.32 -1.06 -13.93
C PRO A 216 -2.73 -0.64 -12.57
N THR A 217 -3.50 -0.71 -11.49
CA THR A 217 -3.08 -0.41 -10.11
C THR A 217 -2.83 -1.71 -9.35
N VAL A 218 -1.98 -1.67 -8.34
CA VAL A 218 -1.79 -2.77 -7.39
C VAL A 218 -2.47 -2.40 -6.07
N ASP A 219 -3.35 -3.27 -5.59
CA ASP A 219 -4.06 -3.06 -4.33
C ASP A 219 -3.39 -3.92 -3.25
N VAL A 220 -2.63 -3.31 -2.33
CA VAL A 220 -1.90 -4.06 -1.31
C VAL A 220 -2.78 -4.25 -0.08
N GLU A 221 -2.98 -5.49 0.35
CA GLU A 221 -3.59 -5.80 1.63
C GLU A 221 -2.54 -5.90 2.73
N PHE A 222 -2.92 -5.64 3.99
CA PHE A 222 -1.98 -5.52 5.10
C PHE A 222 -2.48 -6.21 6.36
N GLY A 223 -1.52 -6.67 7.18
CA GLY A 223 -1.81 -7.12 8.53
C GLY A 223 -0.62 -6.94 9.47
N SER A 224 -0.90 -7.09 10.76
CA SER A 224 0.12 -7.06 11.81
C SER A 224 -0.25 -8.03 12.92
N THR A 225 0.74 -8.72 13.47
CA THR A 225 0.53 -9.58 14.63
C THR A 225 1.76 -9.66 15.52
N ASP A 226 1.59 -10.04 16.78
CA ASP A 226 2.71 -10.30 17.69
C ASP A 226 3.37 -11.65 17.33
N ILE A 227 4.70 -11.70 17.38
CA ILE A 227 5.49 -12.92 17.17
C ILE A 227 6.22 -13.29 18.47
N TYR A 228 6.28 -14.59 18.72
CA TYR A 228 6.81 -15.18 19.93
C TYR A 228 7.90 -16.20 19.58
N ARG A 229 8.68 -16.58 20.60
CA ARG A 229 9.84 -17.45 20.44
C ARG A 229 9.53 -18.78 19.74
N GLU A 230 8.36 -19.34 20.01
CA GLU A 230 7.90 -20.62 19.48
C GLU A 230 7.19 -20.50 18.12
N ASP A 231 7.13 -19.30 17.54
CA ASP A 231 6.55 -19.10 16.21
C ASP A 231 7.58 -19.30 15.11
N ILE A 232 7.12 -19.98 14.07
CA ILE A 232 7.79 -20.14 12.79
C ILE A 232 6.91 -19.44 11.75
N VAL A 233 7.47 -18.40 11.14
CA VAL A 233 6.88 -17.70 10.00
C VAL A 233 7.17 -18.52 8.74
N LEU A 234 6.13 -18.84 7.97
CA LEU A 234 6.23 -19.55 6.70
C LEU A 234 5.68 -18.66 5.57
N LEU A 235 6.50 -18.33 4.59
CA LEU A 235 6.05 -17.79 3.30
C LEU A 235 6.14 -18.90 2.25
N THR A 236 5.10 -19.05 1.43
CA THR A 236 5.09 -20.03 0.34
C THR A 236 4.39 -19.51 -0.92
N SER A 237 4.86 -19.94 -2.10
CA SER A 237 4.08 -19.86 -3.34
C SER A 237 2.96 -20.90 -3.35
N ASP A 238 2.08 -20.81 -4.34
CA ASP A 238 0.95 -21.72 -4.51
C ASP A 238 1.41 -23.17 -4.76
N GLY A 239 2.61 -23.39 -5.30
CA GLY A 239 3.12 -24.72 -5.62
C GLY A 239 3.28 -25.68 -4.44
N LEU A 240 3.24 -25.19 -3.19
CA LEU A 240 3.11 -26.04 -2.01
C LEU A 240 1.66 -26.47 -1.79
N ILE A 241 0.75 -25.51 -1.89
CA ILE A 241 -0.68 -25.67 -1.62
C ILE A 241 -1.35 -26.49 -2.73
N ASP A 242 -0.84 -26.34 -3.94
CA ASP A 242 -1.28 -26.96 -5.18
C ASP A 242 -0.33 -28.07 -5.67
N ALA A 243 0.45 -28.65 -4.74
CA ALA A 243 1.44 -29.68 -5.03
C ALA A 243 0.84 -31.01 -5.58
N TYR A 244 -0.48 -31.14 -5.57
CA TYR A 244 -1.20 -32.37 -5.93
C TYR A 244 -1.08 -32.73 -7.44
N PRO A 245 -1.34 -34.00 -7.81
CA PRO A 245 -1.26 -34.45 -9.20
C PRO A 245 -2.35 -33.83 -10.08
N ASP A 246 -2.15 -33.82 -11.40
CA ASP A 246 -3.07 -33.23 -12.39
C ASP A 246 -4.55 -33.32 -12.00
N ILE A 247 -5.21 -32.18 -11.74
CA ILE A 247 -6.63 -32.12 -11.40
C ILE A 247 -7.53 -32.36 -12.62
N ALA A 248 -7.00 -32.25 -13.85
CA ALA A 248 -7.82 -32.36 -15.06
C ALA A 248 -8.65 -33.67 -15.16
N PRO A 249 -8.12 -34.86 -14.79
CA PRO A 249 -8.91 -36.09 -14.74
C PRO A 249 -10.01 -36.04 -13.68
N LEU A 250 -9.70 -35.52 -12.47
CA LEU A 250 -10.66 -35.40 -11.36
C LEU A 250 -11.76 -34.38 -11.69
N ARG A 251 -11.41 -33.26 -12.32
CA ARG A 251 -12.34 -32.25 -12.83
C ARG A 251 -13.27 -32.83 -13.89
N ALA A 252 -12.72 -33.51 -14.89
CA ALA A 252 -13.50 -34.14 -15.95
C ALA A 252 -14.42 -35.26 -15.41
N GLU A 253 -14.05 -35.88 -14.29
CA GLU A 253 -14.92 -36.81 -13.59
C GLU A 253 -16.01 -36.09 -12.79
N TYR A 254 -15.62 -35.06 -12.01
CA TYR A 254 -16.49 -34.21 -11.21
C TYR A 254 -17.62 -33.56 -12.03
N GLU A 255 -17.31 -33.03 -13.21
CA GLU A 255 -18.28 -32.42 -14.13
C GLU A 255 -19.26 -33.42 -14.77
N ARG A 256 -18.92 -34.72 -14.74
CA ARG A 256 -19.59 -35.75 -15.54
C ARG A 256 -20.45 -36.70 -14.68
N VAL A 257 -20.34 -36.63 -13.36
CA VAL A 257 -21.13 -37.44 -12.42
C VAL A 257 -22.18 -36.57 -11.74
N ASP A 258 -23.40 -37.08 -11.58
CA ASP A 258 -24.46 -36.39 -10.84
C ASP A 258 -24.26 -36.49 -9.31
N ASP A 259 -23.51 -37.51 -8.86
CA ASP A 259 -23.14 -37.75 -7.46
C ASP A 259 -21.63 -37.52 -7.31
N THR A 260 -21.27 -36.34 -6.81
CA THR A 260 -19.88 -35.88 -6.73
C THR A 260 -19.18 -36.29 -5.43
N GLU A 261 -19.88 -36.90 -4.47
CA GLU A 261 -19.36 -37.12 -3.10
C GLU A 261 -18.05 -37.92 -3.09
N ALA A 262 -17.98 -39.02 -3.85
CA ALA A 262 -16.78 -39.85 -3.91
C ALA A 262 -15.59 -39.12 -4.56
N VAL A 263 -15.84 -38.31 -5.59
CA VAL A 263 -14.80 -37.53 -6.28
C VAL A 263 -14.36 -36.36 -5.40
N ARG A 264 -15.27 -35.77 -4.63
CA ARG A 264 -14.98 -34.73 -3.63
C ARG A 264 -14.04 -35.27 -2.55
N GLU A 265 -14.35 -36.45 -1.99
CA GLU A 265 -13.51 -37.09 -0.99
C GLU A 265 -12.10 -37.38 -1.54
N GLU A 266 -11.99 -37.87 -2.78
CA GLU A 266 -10.70 -38.11 -3.44
C GLU A 266 -9.90 -36.81 -3.68
N ILE A 267 -10.57 -35.71 -4.05
CA ILE A 267 -9.91 -34.39 -4.19
C ILE A 267 -9.42 -33.90 -2.82
N LEU A 268 -10.27 -33.95 -1.78
CA LEU A 268 -9.90 -33.51 -0.44
C LEU A 268 -8.72 -34.30 0.14
N GLU A 269 -8.67 -35.61 -0.09
CA GLU A 269 -7.53 -36.45 0.33
C GLU A 269 -6.24 -36.13 -0.44
N ALA A 270 -6.33 -35.59 -1.65
CA ALA A 270 -5.17 -35.22 -2.45
C ALA A 270 -4.60 -33.83 -2.10
N LEU A 271 -5.44 -32.92 -1.60
CA LEU A 271 -5.03 -31.56 -1.24
C LEU A 271 -3.99 -31.58 -0.12
N VAL A 272 -3.05 -30.64 -0.20
CA VAL A 272 -2.15 -30.36 0.91
C VAL A 272 -2.93 -29.58 1.95
N THR A 273 -2.96 -30.10 3.18
CA THR A 273 -3.68 -29.45 4.29
C THR A 273 -2.73 -28.62 5.15
N ASP A 274 -3.28 -27.60 5.82
CA ASP A 274 -2.54 -26.80 6.81
C ASP A 274 -1.95 -27.68 7.91
N ASP A 275 -2.68 -28.71 8.37
CA ASP A 275 -2.21 -29.64 9.38
C ASP A 275 -0.98 -30.44 8.92
N GLU A 276 -0.93 -30.86 7.65
CA GLU A 276 0.25 -31.54 7.09
C GLU A 276 1.46 -30.59 7.01
N ILE A 277 1.24 -29.35 6.57
CA ILE A 277 2.29 -28.32 6.54
C ILE A 277 2.81 -28.08 7.96
N ARG A 278 1.92 -27.92 8.94
CA ARG A 278 2.27 -27.77 10.35
C ARG A 278 3.13 -28.94 10.81
N ASP A 279 2.67 -30.16 10.61
CA ASP A 279 3.34 -31.36 11.14
C ASP A 279 4.75 -31.48 10.55
N ILE A 280 4.92 -31.25 9.23
CA ILE A 280 6.24 -31.23 8.59
C ILE A 280 7.15 -30.16 9.21
N VAL A 281 6.63 -28.94 9.41
CA VAL A 281 7.41 -27.83 9.98
C VAL A 281 7.81 -28.11 11.43
N LEU A 282 6.94 -28.73 12.23
CA LEU A 282 7.17 -29.02 13.64
C LEU A 282 8.04 -30.27 13.88
N GLU A 283 7.98 -31.26 12.99
CA GLU A 283 8.77 -32.50 13.09
C GLU A 283 10.22 -32.33 12.64
N ALA A 284 10.53 -31.29 11.84
CA ALA A 284 11.85 -31.07 11.30
C ALA A 284 12.91 -30.69 12.37
N ASP A 285 14.13 -31.21 12.23
CA ASP A 285 15.29 -30.89 13.10
C ASP A 285 15.90 -29.49 12.81
N GLY A 286 15.06 -28.52 12.43
CA GLY A 286 15.40 -27.12 12.21
C GLY A 286 14.93 -26.57 10.86
N LEU A 287 14.98 -25.24 10.70
CA LEU A 287 14.37 -24.53 9.57
C LEU A 287 14.86 -25.01 8.19
N ARG A 288 16.14 -25.38 8.06
CA ARG A 288 16.69 -25.86 6.77
C ARG A 288 16.16 -27.22 6.38
N GLU A 289 15.98 -28.09 7.36
CA GLU A 289 15.40 -29.42 7.15
C GLU A 289 13.92 -29.29 6.87
N GLY A 290 13.19 -28.46 7.63
CA GLY A 290 11.78 -28.20 7.38
C GLY A 290 11.50 -27.63 5.98
N VAL A 291 12.35 -26.72 5.49
CA VAL A 291 12.29 -26.29 4.08
C VAL A 291 12.49 -27.47 3.14
N ALA A 292 13.53 -28.28 3.33
CA ALA A 292 13.81 -29.42 2.47
C ALA A 292 12.69 -30.47 2.49
N ASP A 293 12.09 -30.72 3.64
CA ASP A 293 11.00 -31.66 3.84
C ASP A 293 9.72 -31.18 3.15
N LEU A 294 9.39 -29.88 3.24
CA LEU A 294 8.28 -29.29 2.48
C LEU A 294 8.48 -29.41 0.96
N ILE A 295 9.71 -29.19 0.47
CA ILE A 295 10.03 -29.39 -0.96
C ILE A 295 9.88 -30.84 -1.37
N ALA A 296 10.40 -31.78 -0.55
CA ALA A 296 10.32 -33.21 -0.83
C ALA A 296 8.85 -33.67 -0.84
N PHE A 297 8.09 -33.27 0.17
CA PHE A 297 6.66 -33.54 0.29
C PHE A 297 5.87 -33.05 -0.93
N ALA A 298 6.05 -31.79 -1.33
CA ALA A 298 5.35 -31.25 -2.49
C ALA A 298 5.71 -31.96 -3.81
N ASN A 299 6.99 -32.33 -3.97
CA ASN A 299 7.43 -33.09 -5.13
C ASN A 299 6.88 -34.53 -5.14
N ASP A 300 6.79 -35.18 -3.98
CA ASP A 300 6.19 -36.50 -3.82
C ASP A 300 4.67 -36.49 -4.09
N ARG A 301 4.00 -35.36 -3.79
CA ARG A 301 2.58 -35.12 -4.12
C ARG A 301 2.33 -34.88 -5.60
N GLY A 302 3.33 -34.39 -6.35
CA GLY A 302 3.21 -34.19 -7.79
C GLY A 302 4.19 -33.19 -8.38
N GLY A 303 4.60 -32.18 -7.61
CA GLY A 303 5.57 -31.16 -8.02
C GLY A 303 5.18 -30.47 -9.33
N LYS A 304 3.90 -30.07 -9.44
CA LYS A 304 3.27 -29.58 -10.67
C LYS A 304 3.88 -28.26 -11.14
N ASP A 305 4.10 -27.32 -10.20
CA ASP A 305 4.58 -25.97 -10.47
C ASP A 305 5.88 -25.65 -9.73
N ASN A 306 6.36 -24.41 -9.90
CA ASN A 306 7.42 -23.85 -9.08
C ASN A 306 7.01 -23.80 -7.62
N LEU A 307 7.99 -23.95 -6.74
CA LEU A 307 7.78 -24.07 -5.32
C LEU A 307 8.82 -23.23 -4.58
N SER A 308 8.34 -22.29 -3.81
CA SER A 308 9.17 -21.37 -3.05
C SER A 308 8.73 -21.37 -1.61
N VAL A 309 9.70 -21.54 -0.70
CA VAL A 309 9.44 -21.65 0.73
C VAL A 309 10.47 -20.83 1.50
N THR A 310 10.01 -20.03 2.45
CA THR A 310 10.84 -19.39 3.47
C THR A 310 10.30 -19.74 4.85
N LEU A 311 11.15 -20.29 5.72
CA LEU A 311 10.90 -20.45 7.15
C LEU A 311 11.77 -19.48 7.93
N ALA A 312 11.20 -18.77 8.91
CA ALA A 312 11.93 -17.88 9.80
C ALA A 312 11.41 -17.95 11.24
N ARG A 313 12.29 -17.73 12.22
CA ARG A 313 11.91 -17.61 13.63
C ARG A 313 12.79 -16.62 14.37
N ASP A 314 12.22 -15.98 15.40
CA ASP A 314 12.98 -15.11 16.29
C ASP A 314 13.19 -15.76 17.67
N PRO A 315 14.36 -16.40 17.92
CA PRO A 315 14.63 -16.99 19.23
C PRO A 315 14.74 -15.95 20.36
N THR A 316 14.87 -14.66 20.02
CA THR A 316 15.01 -13.56 20.98
C THR A 316 13.66 -12.97 21.42
N ALA A 317 12.57 -13.35 20.74
CA ALA A 317 11.23 -12.92 21.10
C ALA A 317 10.78 -13.45 22.48
N ASP A 318 9.70 -12.84 22.97
CA ASP A 318 9.06 -13.28 24.20
C ASP A 318 8.43 -14.67 24.04
N PRO A 319 8.39 -15.48 25.12
CA PRO A 319 7.73 -16.77 25.07
C PRO A 319 6.23 -16.60 24.85
N SER A 320 5.63 -17.55 24.13
CA SER A 320 4.19 -17.55 23.86
C SER A 320 3.39 -17.52 25.17
N PRO A 321 2.26 -16.78 25.23
CA PRO A 321 1.37 -16.82 26.38
C PRO A 321 0.72 -18.20 26.55
N GLU A 322 0.15 -18.47 27.74
CA GLU A 322 -0.61 -19.70 28.00
C GLU A 322 -1.86 -19.82 27.14
N ASP A 323 -2.49 -18.68 26.82
CA ASP A 323 -3.61 -18.61 25.89
C ASP A 323 -3.23 -17.74 24.71
N ILE A 324 -3.35 -18.31 23.52
CA ILE A 324 -3.07 -17.69 22.23
C ILE A 324 -4.42 -17.58 21.53
N SER A 325 -5.06 -16.42 21.62
CA SER A 325 -6.24 -16.13 20.80
C SER A 325 -5.88 -16.17 19.32
N LYS A 326 -6.86 -16.28 18.42
CA LYS A 326 -6.61 -16.12 16.97
C LYS A 326 -5.83 -14.82 16.74
N ARG A 327 -4.72 -14.91 16.01
CA ARG A 327 -3.74 -13.82 15.84
C ARG A 327 -4.02 -12.93 14.63
N SER A 328 -5.24 -12.95 14.13
CA SER A 328 -5.69 -12.10 13.01
C SER A 328 -6.33 -10.82 13.56
N GLU A 329 -5.60 -9.72 13.48
CA GLU A 329 -6.21 -8.42 13.17
C GLU A 329 -5.79 -8.12 11.73
N ALA A 330 -6.53 -8.66 10.75
CA ALA A 330 -6.74 -7.83 9.57
C ALA A 330 -7.33 -6.54 10.14
N ILE A 331 -6.69 -5.40 9.88
CA ILE A 331 -7.33 -4.13 10.19
C ILE A 331 -8.58 -4.15 9.30
N GLU A 332 -9.75 -4.38 9.89
CA GLU A 332 -11.01 -4.22 9.18
C GLU A 332 -10.92 -2.87 8.47
N SER A 333 -11.17 -2.86 7.17
CA SER A 333 -11.60 -1.65 6.51
C SER A 333 -12.78 -1.16 7.35
N ASP A 334 -12.60 -0.04 8.05
CA ASP A 334 -13.69 0.58 8.79
C ASP A 334 -14.74 0.98 7.75
N GLY A 335 -15.68 0.06 7.51
CA GLY A 335 -16.92 0.20 6.77
C GLY A 335 -16.87 0.99 5.47
N LEU A 336 -16.29 0.43 4.40
CA LEU A 336 -16.85 0.64 3.06
C LEU A 336 -18.16 -0.15 2.99
N ILE A 337 -19.24 0.43 3.54
CA ILE A 337 -20.58 -0.04 3.25
C ILE A 337 -20.87 0.38 1.81
N ASP A 338 -20.61 -0.53 0.89
CA ASP A 338 -21.17 -0.49 -0.46
C ASP A 338 -22.67 -0.78 -0.31
N GLN A 339 -23.49 0.28 -0.27
CA GLN A 339 -24.92 0.16 -0.55
C GLN A 339 -25.19 0.74 -1.92
N GLU A 340 -25.38 -0.18 -2.86
CA GLU A 340 -26.03 0.03 -4.15
C GLU A 340 -27.17 1.05 -4.03
N THR A 341 -27.05 2.09 -4.83
CA THR A 341 -28.04 3.15 -4.96
C THR A 341 -29.27 2.61 -5.68
N VAL A 342 -30.29 2.16 -4.95
CA VAL A 342 -31.65 2.06 -5.51
C VAL A 342 -32.27 3.45 -5.48
N ILE A 343 -32.38 4.05 -6.66
CA ILE A 343 -33.08 5.31 -6.89
C ILE A 343 -34.58 5.10 -6.69
N GLU A 344 -35.12 5.51 -5.55
CA GLU A 344 -36.53 5.88 -5.43
C GLU A 344 -36.63 7.34 -4.97
N THR A 345 -37.00 8.22 -5.89
CA THR A 345 -37.37 9.62 -5.60
C THR A 345 -38.71 9.69 -4.88
N PRO A 346 -38.83 10.44 -3.76
CA PRO A 346 -40.13 10.90 -3.29
C PRO A 346 -40.18 12.43 -3.19
N GLY A 347 -41.22 13.00 -3.77
CA GLY A 347 -41.53 14.43 -3.71
C GLY A 347 -41.98 14.92 -2.35
N SER A 348 -41.78 16.22 -2.17
CA SER A 348 -42.59 17.21 -1.42
C SER A 348 -43.19 16.82 -0.05
N ASP A 349 -42.72 17.55 0.97
CA ASP A 349 -43.47 18.19 2.07
C ASP A 349 -44.70 17.50 2.66
N ASP A 350 -44.65 17.22 3.98
CA ASP A 350 -45.48 17.91 4.99
C ASP A 350 -45.48 17.20 6.37
N GLY A 351 -45.16 17.96 7.44
CA GLY A 351 -46.03 18.05 8.64
C GLY A 351 -45.87 17.10 9.86
N TYR A 352 -45.57 17.74 11.01
CA TYR A 352 -46.07 17.51 12.39
C TYR A 352 -45.41 16.54 13.40
N GLU A 353 -44.82 17.18 14.43
CA GLU A 353 -44.93 17.02 15.91
C GLU A 353 -44.73 15.70 16.68
N SER A 354 -43.68 15.72 17.55
CA SER A 354 -43.74 15.65 19.03
C SER A 354 -43.33 14.37 19.81
N THR A 355 -42.41 14.61 20.77
CA THR A 355 -42.19 14.01 22.12
C THR A 355 -41.62 12.60 22.27
N ASP A 356 -40.35 12.47 22.69
CA ASP A 356 -39.90 12.37 24.10
C ASP A 356 -38.55 11.60 24.25
N ARG A 357 -37.53 12.34 24.67
CA ARG A 357 -36.41 12.02 25.60
C ARG A 357 -35.98 10.54 25.76
N ASN A 358 -34.75 10.24 25.31
CA ASN A 358 -33.68 9.91 26.25
C ASN A 358 -32.29 10.21 25.67
N ALA A 359 -31.46 10.82 26.51
CA ALA A 359 -30.15 11.35 26.19
C ALA A 359 -29.04 10.30 26.32
N SER A 360 -28.09 10.31 25.38
CA SER A 360 -26.68 9.98 25.61
C SER A 360 -25.89 10.56 24.43
N ALA A 361 -25.01 11.51 24.73
CA ALA A 361 -24.31 12.36 23.76
C ALA A 361 -23.44 11.54 22.80
N LYS A 362 -23.74 11.65 21.49
CA LYS A 362 -22.78 11.47 20.40
C LYS A 362 -22.14 12.84 20.15
N SER A 363 -20.85 12.94 20.39
CA SER A 363 -19.99 13.95 19.77
C SER A 363 -18.69 13.23 19.43
N LEU A 364 -18.38 13.17 18.14
CA LEU A 364 -17.05 13.20 17.57
C LEU A 364 -17.24 13.46 16.08
N GLU A 365 -16.92 14.70 15.72
CA GLU A 365 -16.92 15.28 14.38
C GLU A 365 -15.86 14.60 13.50
N SER A 366 -16.08 14.65 12.19
CA SER A 366 -15.24 14.13 11.10
C SER A 366 -13.80 14.61 11.21
N ALA A 367 -12.84 13.68 11.20
CA ALA A 367 -11.42 14.01 11.20
C ALA A 367 -10.91 14.02 9.76
N ALA A 368 -10.57 15.20 9.24
CA ALA A 368 -9.98 15.37 7.91
C ALA A 368 -8.57 14.78 7.81
N ASP A 369 -8.25 14.18 6.65
CA ASP A 369 -6.96 13.56 6.35
C ASP A 369 -5.88 14.62 6.08
N VAL A 370 -4.81 14.58 6.89
CA VAL A 370 -3.67 15.50 6.75
C VAL A 370 -2.47 14.76 6.15
N VAL A 371 -1.99 15.25 5.03
CA VAL A 371 -0.85 14.71 4.26
C VAL A 371 0.30 15.72 4.33
N SER A 372 1.49 15.35 4.80
CA SER A 372 2.61 16.31 4.78
C SER A 372 3.30 16.34 3.40
N ALA A 373 3.48 17.53 2.85
CA ALA A 373 4.19 17.74 1.58
C ALA A 373 5.72 17.73 1.74
N THR A 374 6.23 17.72 2.99
CA THR A 374 7.66 17.70 3.32
C THR A 374 7.92 17.09 4.69
N ASP A 375 8.98 16.29 4.83
CA ASP A 375 9.34 15.57 6.07
C ASP A 375 10.12 16.47 7.08
N THR A 376 9.59 17.66 7.44
CA THR A 376 10.33 18.64 8.29
C THR A 376 9.51 19.31 9.40
N ASP A 377 10.07 19.40 10.62
CA ASP A 377 9.55 20.02 11.87
C ASP A 377 9.51 21.58 11.90
N LEU A 378 9.26 22.26 10.78
CA LEU A 378 9.21 23.74 10.74
C LEU A 378 7.82 24.28 11.10
N THR A 379 7.67 25.59 11.34
CA THR A 379 6.32 26.17 11.48
C THR A 379 5.56 25.95 10.17
N THR A 380 4.56 25.09 10.23
CA THR A 380 3.83 24.62 9.05
C THR A 380 2.61 25.49 8.79
N ALA A 381 2.34 25.70 7.50
CA ALA A 381 1.03 26.12 7.03
C ALA A 381 0.33 24.90 6.42
N SER A 382 -0.84 25.09 5.85
CA SER A 382 -1.55 24.03 5.17
C SER A 382 -2.32 24.53 3.97
N ILE A 383 -2.49 23.66 2.98
CA ILE A 383 -3.36 23.90 1.84
C ILE A 383 -4.37 22.77 1.71
N LYS A 384 -5.61 23.08 1.39
CA LYS A 384 -6.67 22.11 1.13
C LYS A 384 -7.02 22.14 -0.35
N ILE A 385 -7.24 20.99 -0.98
CA ILE A 385 -7.83 20.97 -2.33
C ILE A 385 -9.34 21.16 -2.18
N ALA A 386 -9.90 22.19 -2.82
CA ALA A 386 -11.31 22.50 -2.76
C ALA A 386 -12.15 21.30 -3.24
N GLY A 387 -13.22 20.97 -2.51
CA GLY A 387 -14.05 19.80 -2.79
C GLY A 387 -13.46 18.45 -2.37
N THR A 388 -12.32 18.43 -1.66
CA THR A 388 -11.76 17.22 -1.03
C THR A 388 -11.65 17.39 0.48
N GLU A 389 -11.60 16.31 1.25
CA GLU A 389 -11.30 16.38 2.69
C GLU A 389 -9.78 16.40 2.99
N THR A 390 -8.94 16.39 1.94
CA THR A 390 -7.49 16.30 2.05
C THR A 390 -6.85 17.66 2.35
N ILE A 391 -6.16 17.74 3.48
CA ILE A 391 -5.31 18.89 3.84
C ILE A 391 -3.84 18.49 3.65
N TYR A 392 -3.09 19.27 2.88
CA TYR A 392 -1.64 19.16 2.84
C TYR A 392 -1.01 20.07 3.88
N GLU A 393 -0.19 19.52 4.76
CA GLU A 393 0.71 20.30 5.61
C GLU A 393 1.94 20.71 4.82
N ILE A 394 2.28 21.99 4.82
CA ILE A 394 3.32 22.58 3.97
C ILE A 394 4.30 23.42 4.79
N VAL A 395 5.54 23.51 4.32
CA VAL A 395 6.60 24.34 4.90
C VAL A 395 7.07 25.42 3.94
N ASP A 396 7.96 26.29 4.42
CA ASP A 396 8.60 27.30 3.59
C ASP A 396 9.32 26.66 2.39
N GLY A 397 9.03 27.18 1.20
CA GLY A 397 9.67 26.81 -0.04
C GLY A 397 9.01 25.66 -0.79
N VAL A 398 7.84 25.16 -0.33
CA VAL A 398 7.05 24.13 -1.03
C VAL A 398 6.65 24.60 -2.42
N THR A 399 6.89 23.75 -3.42
CA THR A 399 6.46 23.97 -4.80
C THR A 399 5.26 23.10 -5.16
N ILE A 400 4.30 23.69 -5.86
CA ILE A 400 3.10 23.00 -6.37
C ILE A 400 3.14 23.13 -7.89
N GLY A 401 2.92 22.03 -8.59
CA GLY A 401 2.92 22.05 -10.05
C GLY A 401 2.71 20.69 -10.69
N ARG A 402 2.82 20.65 -12.01
CA ARG A 402 2.79 19.41 -12.80
C ARG A 402 4.16 18.72 -12.76
N ASP A 403 4.16 17.40 -12.86
CA ASP A 403 5.41 16.64 -12.92
C ASP A 403 6.17 16.92 -14.21
N ASN A 404 7.49 16.95 -14.15
CA ASN A 404 8.32 17.19 -15.33
C ASN A 404 9.69 16.52 -15.21
N GLU A 405 9.93 15.50 -16.04
CA GLU A 405 11.19 14.76 -16.11
C GLU A 405 12.36 15.59 -16.68
N GLU A 406 12.10 16.68 -17.42
CA GLU A 406 13.11 17.52 -18.10
C GLU A 406 13.57 18.76 -17.29
N ALA A 407 12.98 19.01 -16.11
CA ALA A 407 13.44 20.08 -15.23
C ALA A 407 14.72 19.64 -14.48
N ASP A 408 15.84 20.35 -14.70
CA ASP A 408 17.13 20.08 -14.06
C ASP A 408 17.06 20.25 -12.51
N GLY A 409 16.56 19.22 -11.81
CA GLY A 409 16.69 19.02 -10.36
C GLY A 409 15.42 19.24 -9.53
N ALA A 410 14.83 18.12 -9.09
CA ALA A 410 13.67 17.94 -8.19
C ALA A 410 12.31 18.44 -8.74
N GLY A 411 11.37 17.50 -8.95
CA GLY A 411 9.97 17.80 -9.29
C GLY A 411 9.25 18.58 -8.16
N PRO A 412 8.01 19.04 -8.39
CA PRO A 412 7.26 19.77 -7.38
C PRO A 412 7.02 18.91 -6.12
N ASN A 413 6.99 19.53 -4.94
CA ASN A 413 6.66 18.83 -3.69
C ASN A 413 5.24 18.26 -3.70
N ILE A 414 4.30 18.99 -4.30
CA ILE A 414 2.93 18.55 -4.53
C ILE A 414 2.71 18.50 -6.03
N CYS A 415 2.56 17.28 -6.54
CA CYS A 415 2.46 17.00 -7.95
C CYS A 415 1.00 16.81 -8.38
N LEU A 416 0.58 17.55 -9.40
CA LEU A 416 -0.74 17.40 -10.02
C LEU A 416 -0.62 16.50 -11.24
N VAL A 417 -1.44 15.46 -11.28
CA VAL A 417 -1.59 14.57 -12.44
C VAL A 417 -2.62 15.20 -13.36
N VAL A 418 -2.17 15.77 -14.49
CA VAL A 418 -3.03 16.41 -15.49
C VAL A 418 -2.72 15.83 -16.86
N GLU A 419 -3.74 15.64 -17.71
CA GLU A 419 -3.65 14.88 -18.97
C GLU A 419 -2.87 15.58 -20.12
N ASP A 420 -2.28 16.76 -19.91
CA ASP A 420 -1.74 17.60 -20.99
C ASP A 420 -0.21 17.78 -20.95
N ASP A 421 0.43 17.71 -22.11
CA ASP A 421 1.89 17.54 -22.34
C ASP A 421 2.71 18.85 -22.28
N ALA A 422 2.15 19.94 -21.74
CA ALA A 422 2.86 21.22 -21.68
C ALA A 422 3.83 21.29 -20.49
N VAL A 423 5.11 21.47 -20.81
CA VAL A 423 6.27 21.41 -19.90
C VAL A 423 6.64 22.80 -19.38
N GLU A 424 6.39 23.10 -18.10
CA GLU A 424 6.86 24.34 -17.46
C GLU A 424 7.59 24.07 -16.14
N ARG A 425 8.55 24.94 -15.80
CA ARG A 425 9.51 24.74 -14.70
C ARG A 425 8.95 25.19 -13.35
N HIS A 426 7.83 24.60 -12.92
CA HIS A 426 7.18 24.74 -11.59
C HIS A 426 6.21 25.94 -11.48
N HIS A 427 4.93 25.65 -11.20
CA HIS A 427 3.82 26.60 -11.38
C HIS A 427 3.56 27.56 -10.21
N THR A 428 3.74 27.17 -8.95
CA THR A 428 3.77 28.18 -7.89
C THR A 428 4.58 27.69 -6.69
N ARG A 429 5.16 28.64 -5.96
CA ARG A 429 5.94 28.37 -4.76
C ARG A 429 5.37 29.11 -3.58
N ILE A 430 5.25 28.43 -2.45
CA ILE A 430 4.81 29.04 -1.20
C ILE A 430 6.06 29.31 -0.35
N GLU A 431 6.28 30.57 -0.01
CA GLU A 431 7.46 31.03 0.72
C GLU A 431 7.03 31.77 2.00
N ARG A 432 7.90 31.76 3.01
CA ARG A 432 7.71 32.46 4.27
C ARG A 432 8.81 33.51 4.48
N ASP A 433 8.42 34.74 4.74
CA ASP A 433 9.37 35.83 5.00
C ASP A 433 9.90 35.84 6.45
N ASP A 434 10.94 36.64 6.70
CA ASP A 434 11.57 36.80 8.02
C ASP A 434 10.60 37.35 9.09
N ASP A 435 9.53 38.02 8.68
CA ASP A 435 8.46 38.53 9.54
C ASP A 435 7.37 37.47 9.81
N GLY A 436 7.52 36.27 9.25
CA GLY A 436 6.66 35.11 9.43
C GLY A 436 5.43 35.06 8.54
N ASN A 437 5.31 35.93 7.55
CA ASN A 437 4.19 35.97 6.61
C ASN A 437 4.39 35.00 5.45
N TRP A 438 3.29 34.42 4.99
CA TRP A 438 3.27 33.49 3.87
C TRP A 438 2.95 34.21 2.56
N TRP A 439 3.64 33.78 1.50
CA TRP A 439 3.58 34.36 0.18
C TRP A 439 3.44 33.28 -0.87
N LEU A 440 2.56 33.50 -1.84
CA LEU A 440 2.40 32.68 -3.04
C LEU A 440 3.15 33.35 -4.18
N ARG A 441 4.19 32.71 -4.70
CA ARG A 441 5.03 33.25 -5.76
C ARG A 441 4.89 32.42 -7.02
N ASN A 442 4.48 33.07 -8.10
CA ASN A 442 4.46 32.42 -9.40
C ASN A 442 5.90 32.21 -9.91
N THR A 443 6.21 30.97 -10.29
CA THR A 443 7.53 30.60 -10.82
C THR A 443 7.50 30.12 -12.27
N SER A 444 6.34 30.16 -12.94
CA SER A 444 6.17 29.72 -14.33
C SER A 444 5.70 30.82 -15.30
N ASP A 445 5.66 30.49 -16.58
CA ASP A 445 5.26 31.41 -17.66
C ASP A 445 3.73 31.45 -17.83
N ALA A 446 3.03 30.36 -17.52
CA ALA A 446 1.56 30.28 -17.50
C ALA A 446 0.92 31.19 -16.44
N GLY A 447 1.62 31.44 -15.33
CA GLY A 447 1.15 32.26 -14.22
C GLY A 447 0.29 31.49 -13.21
N THR A 448 -0.01 32.13 -12.07
CA THR A 448 -0.86 31.59 -11.00
C THR A 448 -2.07 32.50 -10.81
N PHE A 449 -3.27 31.97 -10.60
CA PHE A 449 -4.46 32.79 -10.35
C PHE A 449 -4.83 32.74 -8.86
N VAL A 450 -5.07 33.90 -8.25
CA VAL A 450 -5.46 34.03 -6.84
C VAL A 450 -6.77 34.77 -6.74
N GLU A 451 -7.72 34.27 -5.95
CA GLU A 451 -8.97 34.97 -5.65
C GLU A 451 -8.70 36.07 -4.62
N ASP A 452 -8.99 37.32 -4.98
CA ASP A 452 -8.87 38.50 -4.13
C ASP A 452 -10.19 39.29 -4.20
N ASP A 453 -10.90 39.40 -3.07
CA ASP A 453 -12.20 40.08 -2.97
C ASP A 453 -13.25 39.66 -4.03
N GLY A 454 -13.24 38.39 -4.44
CA GLY A 454 -14.18 37.81 -5.40
C GLY A 454 -13.83 38.04 -6.88
N GLU A 455 -12.65 38.60 -7.17
CA GLU A 455 -12.07 38.68 -8.51
C GLU A 455 -10.80 37.82 -8.59
N TRP A 456 -10.53 37.24 -9.76
CA TRP A 456 -9.30 36.48 -9.99
C TRP A 456 -8.16 37.41 -10.41
N VAL A 457 -7.06 37.36 -9.67
CA VAL A 457 -5.81 38.10 -9.94
C VAL A 457 -4.80 37.12 -10.55
N HIS A 458 -4.29 37.45 -11.74
CA HIS A 458 -3.27 36.64 -12.42
C HIS A 458 -1.85 37.13 -12.06
N LEU A 459 -1.07 36.28 -11.39
CA LEU A 459 0.32 36.48 -11.03
C LEU A 459 1.22 35.97 -12.16
N GLN A 460 2.04 36.84 -12.76
CA GLN A 460 2.97 36.49 -13.85
C GLN A 460 4.42 36.78 -13.44
N SER A 461 5.34 35.94 -13.92
CA SER A 461 6.79 36.12 -13.78
C SER A 461 7.26 37.22 -14.76
N GLY A 462 7.84 38.31 -14.23
CA GLY A 462 8.61 39.36 -14.93
C GLY A 462 8.34 39.72 -16.41
N ALA A 463 7.68 40.87 -16.62
CA ALA A 463 7.69 41.77 -17.80
C ALA A 463 7.68 41.16 -19.20
N ASP A 464 6.48 40.86 -19.74
CA ASP A 464 6.38 40.60 -21.18
C ASP A 464 6.34 41.88 -22.03
N ASP A 465 7.14 41.81 -23.08
CA ASP A 465 7.14 42.58 -24.31
C ASP A 465 5.76 42.47 -24.97
N GLY A 466 4.85 43.33 -24.52
CA GLY A 466 3.95 44.05 -25.39
C GLY A 466 3.12 43.24 -26.39
N THR A 467 2.60 42.05 -26.07
CA THR A 467 1.68 41.39 -27.02
C THR A 467 0.57 40.50 -26.45
N THR A 468 -0.16 40.93 -25.42
CA THR A 468 -1.54 40.47 -25.23
C THR A 468 -2.40 41.55 -24.56
N SER A 469 -3.42 42.00 -25.30
CA SER A 469 -4.46 42.89 -24.82
C SER A 469 -5.57 42.04 -24.24
N ASP A 470 -5.59 41.85 -22.92
CA ASP A 470 -6.83 41.47 -22.25
C ASP A 470 -7.09 42.38 -21.05
N SER A 471 -8.28 42.97 -21.03
CA SER A 471 -8.62 44.17 -20.25
C SER A 471 -9.40 43.85 -18.96
N GLN A 472 -9.27 42.63 -18.43
CA GLN A 472 -10.01 42.18 -17.25
C GLN A 472 -9.15 41.76 -16.06
N PHE A 473 -7.82 41.81 -16.18
CA PHE A 473 -6.91 41.52 -15.07
C PHE A 473 -6.12 42.79 -14.71
N VAL A 474 -6.01 43.10 -13.41
CA VAL A 474 -5.31 44.29 -12.92
C VAL A 474 -3.82 44.19 -13.30
N ARG A 475 -3.40 45.00 -14.26
CA ARG A 475 -2.01 45.04 -14.74
C ARG A 475 -1.06 45.54 -13.65
N GLY A 476 -0.03 44.75 -13.36
CA GLY A 476 1.10 45.11 -12.50
C GLY A 476 1.04 44.56 -11.07
N GLY A 477 0.44 43.39 -10.86
CA GLY A 477 0.51 42.67 -9.59
C GLY A 477 1.94 42.23 -9.25
N PRO A 478 2.33 42.21 -7.96
CA PRO A 478 3.64 41.73 -7.53
C PRO A 478 3.86 40.27 -7.93
N GLU A 479 5.09 39.88 -8.23
CA GLU A 479 5.47 38.47 -8.52
C GLU A 479 5.06 37.47 -7.42
N ALA A 480 4.65 37.99 -6.25
CA ALA A 480 4.16 37.24 -5.12
C ALA A 480 2.91 37.89 -4.51
N TYR A 481 1.93 37.08 -4.12
CA TYR A 481 0.73 37.49 -3.39
C TYR A 481 0.84 37.08 -1.92
N ARG A 482 0.43 37.96 -0.99
CA ARG A 482 0.48 37.64 0.44
C ARG A 482 -0.72 36.78 0.83
N LEU A 483 -0.46 35.57 1.26
CA LEU A 483 -1.50 34.61 1.64
C LEU A 483 -2.14 34.97 2.99
N GLN A 484 -3.46 34.86 3.05
CA GLN A 484 -4.26 34.96 4.27
C GLN A 484 -5.05 33.67 4.48
N ASP A 485 -5.54 33.44 5.70
CA ASP A 485 -6.35 32.27 5.99
C ASP A 485 -7.64 32.26 5.17
N GLY A 486 -7.79 31.25 4.31
CA GLY A 486 -8.90 31.10 3.39
C GLY A 486 -8.64 31.62 1.97
N THR A 487 -7.44 32.14 1.67
CA THR A 487 -7.09 32.55 0.29
C THR A 487 -7.18 31.37 -0.66
N THR A 488 -7.95 31.52 -1.74
CA THR A 488 -8.09 30.52 -2.80
C THR A 488 -7.16 30.84 -3.96
N PHE A 489 -6.51 29.83 -4.54
CA PHE A 489 -5.71 29.99 -5.75
C PHE A 489 -5.80 28.75 -6.66
N THR A 490 -5.49 28.91 -7.94
CA THR A 490 -5.41 27.83 -8.93
C THR A 490 -4.17 28.01 -9.82
N LEU A 491 -3.65 26.89 -10.31
CA LEU A 491 -2.52 26.82 -11.25
C LEU A 491 -2.98 26.77 -12.72
N GLU A 492 -4.29 26.67 -12.94
CA GLU A 492 -4.94 26.57 -14.25
C GLU A 492 -5.85 27.78 -14.45
N ASP A 493 -6.20 28.10 -15.70
CA ASP A 493 -7.14 29.17 -15.95
C ASP A 493 -8.47 28.83 -15.25
N PRO A 494 -8.96 29.66 -14.32
CA PRO A 494 -10.17 29.37 -13.56
C PRO A 494 -11.41 29.21 -14.47
N ARG A 495 -11.33 29.56 -15.75
CA ARG A 495 -12.41 29.41 -16.74
C ARG A 495 -12.40 28.05 -17.46
N GLU A 496 -11.40 27.20 -17.22
CA GLU A 496 -11.34 25.85 -17.79
C GLU A 496 -12.34 24.90 -17.11
N THR A 497 -12.61 23.75 -17.75
CA THR A 497 -13.52 22.73 -17.19
C THR A 497 -12.87 22.02 -16.01
N ASP A 498 -13.40 22.28 -14.80
CA ASP A 498 -13.00 21.69 -13.51
C ASP A 498 -11.56 22.00 -13.05
N PRO A 499 -11.22 23.28 -12.81
CA PRO A 499 -9.88 23.68 -12.37
C PRO A 499 -9.59 23.21 -10.95
N ILE A 500 -8.35 22.76 -10.69
CA ILE A 500 -7.94 22.37 -9.33
C ILE A 500 -7.65 23.61 -8.49
N ALA A 501 -8.56 23.91 -7.55
CA ALA A 501 -8.42 25.04 -6.63
C ALA A 501 -7.85 24.60 -5.26
N PHE A 502 -6.98 25.44 -4.71
CA PHE A 502 -6.34 25.26 -3.41
C PHE A 502 -6.77 26.38 -2.46
N LYS A 503 -7.01 26.03 -1.19
CA LYS A 503 -7.31 26.99 -0.12
C LYS A 503 -6.20 26.98 0.92
N PHE A 504 -5.57 28.13 1.16
CA PHE A 504 -4.46 28.26 2.09
C PHE A 504 -4.93 28.55 3.52
N PHE A 505 -4.24 27.99 4.50
CA PHE A 505 -4.39 28.29 5.91
C PHE A 505 -3.01 28.32 6.60
N SER A 506 -2.83 29.24 7.54
CA SER A 506 -1.58 29.43 8.27
C SER A 506 -1.24 28.32 9.26
N SER A 507 -2.15 27.36 9.49
CA SER A 507 -1.91 26.13 10.26
C SER A 507 -2.94 25.04 9.94
N VAL A 508 -2.53 23.78 10.13
CA VAL A 508 -3.40 22.60 9.96
C VAL A 508 -4.64 22.66 10.88
N GLY A 509 -4.49 23.15 12.11
CA GLY A 509 -5.60 23.30 13.04
C GLY A 509 -6.67 24.26 12.51
N LEU A 510 -6.24 25.37 11.91
CA LEU A 510 -7.16 26.36 11.35
C LEU A 510 -7.81 25.89 10.04
N ALA A 511 -7.12 25.06 9.26
CA ALA A 511 -7.72 24.35 8.13
C ALA A 511 -8.83 23.41 8.62
N ARG A 512 -8.56 22.56 9.61
CA ARG A 512 -9.53 21.63 10.20
C ARG A 512 -10.76 22.35 10.76
N ASP A 513 -10.56 23.41 11.53
CA ASP A 513 -11.65 24.20 12.12
C ASP A 513 -12.55 24.88 11.07
N ARG A 514 -12.06 25.04 9.83
CA ARG A 514 -12.77 25.71 8.73
C ARG A 514 -13.14 24.78 7.59
N ILE A 515 -12.96 23.46 7.72
CA ILE A 515 -13.33 22.50 6.67
C ILE A 515 -14.84 22.54 6.40
N ASP A 516 -15.67 22.51 7.44
CA ASP A 516 -17.12 22.51 7.30
C ASP A 516 -17.66 23.85 6.73
N GLU A 517 -17.01 24.98 7.05
CA GLU A 517 -17.32 26.27 6.43
C GLU A 517 -16.87 26.31 4.97
N SER A 518 -15.72 25.70 4.65
CA SER A 518 -15.15 25.65 3.30
C SER A 518 -15.96 24.80 2.32
N GLU A 519 -16.63 23.73 2.74
CA GLU A 519 -17.47 22.93 1.84
C GLU A 519 -18.69 23.72 1.33
N SER A 520 -19.23 24.61 2.17
CA SER A 520 -20.32 25.51 1.79
C SER A 520 -19.86 26.62 0.83
N ASP A 521 -18.61 27.08 0.97
CA ASP A 521 -17.96 28.01 0.05
C ASP A 521 -17.55 27.33 -1.26
N ASP A 522 -17.05 26.09 -1.21
CA ASP A 522 -16.55 25.29 -2.33
C ASP A 522 -17.68 25.00 -3.33
N ALA A 523 -18.90 24.73 -2.85
CA ALA A 523 -20.08 24.61 -3.71
C ALA A 523 -20.37 25.92 -4.48
N GLY A 524 -20.20 27.07 -3.83
CA GLY A 524 -20.32 28.38 -4.47
C GLY A 524 -19.12 28.79 -5.33
N LEU A 525 -17.96 28.16 -5.14
CA LEU A 525 -16.72 28.38 -5.87
C LEU A 525 -16.72 27.55 -7.17
N LEU A 526 -17.15 26.28 -7.09
CA LEU A 526 -17.38 25.38 -8.22
C LEU A 526 -18.55 25.86 -9.11
N ASP A 527 -19.62 26.41 -8.53
CA ASP A 527 -20.69 27.04 -9.31
C ASP A 527 -20.24 28.33 -10.02
N ARG A 528 -19.30 29.09 -9.42
CA ARG A 528 -18.70 30.29 -10.03
C ARG A 528 -17.75 29.95 -11.18
N PHE A 529 -17.13 28.77 -11.19
CA PHE A 529 -16.35 28.28 -12.34
C PHE A 529 -17.24 27.84 -13.52
N ARG A 530 -18.50 27.45 -13.24
CA ARG A 530 -19.46 26.96 -14.24
C ARG A 530 -20.36 28.05 -14.85
N SER A 531 -20.34 29.27 -14.31
CA SER A 531 -21.16 30.42 -14.73
C SER A 531 -20.36 31.47 -15.49
#